data_AF-A0A6P1A0M3-F1
#
_entry.id   AF-A0A6P1A0M3-F1
#
_cell.length_a   1.000
_cell.length_b   1.000
_cell.length_c   1.000
_cell.angle_alpha   90.00
_cell.angle_beta   90.00
_cell.angle_gamma   90.00
#
_symmetry.space_group_name_H-M   'P 1'
#
loop_
_entity.id
_entity.type
_entity.pdbx_description
1 polymer ?
#
loop_
_entity_poly.entity_id
_entity_poly.type
_entity_poly.pdbx_seq_one_letter_code
_entity_poly.pdbx_strand_id
1 'polypeptide(L)'
;MIPIVSYIKRNPRSTKRLIGLSYKQLEQLINKGQEYHPKKKSELAKSERRLIKAGGGIKSLLNTEEQIILTLYYLHNHPTFEIL
;
A
#
# COMPACT_ATOMS: atom_id res chain seq x y z
N MET A 1 -13.83 -4.01 -4.04
CA MET A 1 -13.16 -3.89 -2.72
C MET A 1 -12.63 -5.26 -2.35
N ILE A 2 -11.35 -5.35 -2.01
CA ILE A 2 -10.71 -6.64 -1.70
C ILE A 2 -11.24 -7.22 -0.38
N PRO A 3 -11.52 -8.55 -0.30
CA PRO A 3 -12.09 -9.17 0.90
C PRO A 3 -11.32 -8.90 2.20
N ILE A 4 -9.98 -8.95 2.18
CA ILE A 4 -9.16 -8.70 3.38
C ILE A 4 -9.26 -7.26 3.88
N VAL A 5 -9.35 -6.29 2.98
CA VAL A 5 -9.51 -4.86 3.31
C VAL A 5 -10.85 -4.65 3.99
N SER A 6 -11.92 -5.21 3.43
CA SER A 6 -13.25 -5.16 4.04
C SER A 6 -13.29 -5.86 5.40
N TYR A 7 -12.55 -6.95 5.57
CA TYR A 7 -12.48 -7.69 6.83
C TYR A 7 -11.80 -6.88 7.94
N ILE A 8 -10.65 -6.25 7.65
CA ILE A 8 -9.91 -5.43 8.62
C ILE A 8 -10.76 -4.25 9.08
N LYS A 9 -11.44 -3.55 8.16
CA LYS A 9 -12.34 -2.43 8.49
C LYS A 9 -13.48 -2.85 9.44
N ARG A 10 -14.04 -4.04 9.23
CA ARG A 10 -15.10 -4.58 10.10
C ARG A 10 -14.59 -5.09 11.45
N ASN A 11 -13.33 -5.50 11.51
CA ASN A 11 -12.75 -6.17 12.68
C ASN A 11 -11.44 -5.51 13.13
N PRO A 12 -11.47 -4.27 13.65
CA PRO A 12 -10.25 -3.51 13.97
C PRO A 12 -9.38 -4.20 15.03
N ARG A 13 -9.97 -5.02 15.91
CA ARG A 13 -9.23 -5.83 16.91
C ARG A 13 -8.34 -6.91 16.29
N SER A 14 -8.75 -7.45 15.15
CA SER A 14 -8.01 -8.53 14.45
C SER A 14 -6.83 -8.01 13.63
N THR A 15 -6.78 -6.72 13.34
CA THR A 15 -5.76 -6.06 12.51
C THR A 15 -4.34 -6.42 12.93
N LYS A 16 -4.04 -6.38 14.24
CA LYS A 16 -2.71 -6.67 14.75
C LYS A 16 -2.25 -8.10 14.46
N ARG A 17 -3.17 -9.06 14.50
CA ARG A 17 -2.89 -10.46 14.17
C ARG A 17 -2.72 -10.68 12.67
N LEU A 18 -3.44 -9.94 11.84
CA LEU A 18 -3.45 -10.15 10.39
C LEU A 18 -2.30 -9.49 9.64
N ILE A 19 -1.84 -8.34 10.13
CA ILE A 19 -0.83 -7.51 9.43
C ILE A 19 0.29 -7.02 10.36
N GLY A 20 0.33 -7.47 11.61
CA GLY A 20 1.33 -7.06 12.60
C GLY A 20 1.17 -5.65 13.18
N LEU A 21 0.16 -4.86 12.76
CA LEU A 21 -0.05 -3.46 13.17
C LEU A 21 -1.38 -3.25 13.88
N SER A 22 -1.40 -2.34 14.86
CA SER A 22 -2.69 -1.89 15.42
C SER A 22 -3.48 -1.08 14.38
N TYR A 23 -4.81 -1.10 14.49
CA TYR A 23 -5.68 -0.37 13.57
C TYR A 23 -5.37 1.14 13.50
N LYS A 24 -5.08 1.77 14.66
CA LYS A 24 -4.66 3.18 14.71
C LYS A 24 -3.35 3.44 13.97
N GLN A 25 -2.37 2.54 14.09
CA GLN A 25 -1.12 2.64 13.33
C GLN A 25 -1.35 2.46 11.84
N LEU A 26 -2.25 1.56 11.45
CA LEU A 26 -2.63 1.34 10.07
C LEU A 26 -3.26 2.60 9.46
N GLU A 27 -4.21 3.26 10.15
CA GLU A 27 -4.82 4.51 9.68
C GLU A 27 -3.78 5.63 9.50
N GLN A 28 -2.88 5.78 10.48
CA GLN A 28 -1.78 6.75 10.39
C GLN A 28 -0.86 6.46 9.19
N LEU A 29 -0.57 5.18 8.92
CA LEU A 29 0.26 4.77 7.79
C LEU A 29 -0.43 5.04 6.46
N ILE A 30 -1.73 4.73 6.34
CA ILE A 30 -2.52 5.00 5.13
C ILE A 30 -2.51 6.50 4.82
N ASN A 31 -2.79 7.34 5.81
CA ASN A 31 -2.80 8.80 5.63
C ASN A 31 -1.43 9.32 5.18
N LYS A 32 -0.35 8.93 5.87
CA LYS A 32 1.03 9.29 5.48
C LYS A 32 1.37 8.79 4.08
N GLY A 33 0.96 7.57 3.73
CA GLY A 33 1.19 6.98 2.41
C GLY A 33 0.46 7.74 1.31
N GLN A 34 -0.79 8.14 1.54
CA GLN A 34 -1.57 8.96 0.61
C GLN A 34 -0.96 10.34 0.38
N GLU A 35 -0.40 10.97 1.42
CA GLU A 35 0.30 12.26 1.27
C GLU A 35 1.68 12.14 0.60
N TYR A 36 2.42 11.08 0.92
CA TYR A 36 3.79 10.88 0.43
C TYR A 36 3.83 10.39 -1.01
N HIS A 37 2.92 9.49 -1.40
CA HIS A 37 2.90 8.88 -2.74
C HIS A 37 2.89 9.90 -3.90
N PRO A 38 2.01 10.93 -3.93
CA PRO A 38 2.01 11.91 -5.01
C PRO A 38 3.28 12.76 -5.02
N LYS A 39 3.82 13.13 -3.84
CA LYS A 39 5.07 13.90 -3.72
C LYS A 39 6.24 13.12 -4.32
N LYS A 40 6.39 11.86 -3.89
CA LYS A 40 7.46 10.98 -4.40
C LYS A 40 7.33 10.71 -5.89
N LYS A 41 6.11 10.50 -6.38
CA LYS A 41 5.85 10.30 -7.82
C LYS A 41 6.24 11.53 -8.65
N SER A 42 5.98 12.73 -8.12
CA SER A 42 6.37 14.00 -8.77
C SER A 42 7.89 14.18 -8.77
N GLU A 43 8.57 13.89 -7.66
CA GLU A 43 10.03 13.94 -7.56
C GLU A 43 10.70 12.99 -8.56
N LEU A 44 10.23 11.75 -8.63
CA LEU A 44 10.73 10.75 -9.59
C LEU A 44 10.50 11.20 -11.04
N ALA A 45 9.32 11.77 -11.33
CA ALA A 45 9.02 12.28 -12.67
C ALA A 45 9.94 13.45 -13.09
N LYS A 46 10.51 14.21 -12.14
CA LYS A 46 11.47 15.29 -12.43
C LYS A 46 12.86 14.77 -12.76
N SER A 47 13.28 13.64 -12.17
CA SER A 47 14.62 13.07 -12.39
C SER A 47 14.67 12.06 -13.54
N GLU A 48 13.53 11.54 -13.99
CA GLU A 48 13.46 10.47 -14.98
C GLU A 48 13.67 10.99 -16.42
N ARG A 49 14.70 10.48 -17.11
CA ARG A 49 14.90 10.71 -18.55
C ARG A 49 14.01 9.74 -19.32
N ARG A 50 12.80 10.17 -19.71
CA ARG A 50 11.84 9.32 -20.43
C ARG A 50 12.02 9.39 -21.94
N LEU A 51 11.99 8.23 -22.61
CA LEU A 51 11.91 8.13 -24.08
C LEU A 51 10.46 8.40 -24.59
N ILE A 52 9.45 8.07 -23.79
CA ILE A 52 8.01 8.15 -24.15
C ILE A 52 7.27 9.07 -23.17
N LYS A 53 6.21 9.75 -23.64
CA LYS A 53 5.35 10.62 -22.81
C LYS A 53 4.74 9.87 -21.63
N ALA A 54 4.54 10.60 -20.54
CA ALA A 54 3.86 10.10 -19.34
C ALA A 54 2.43 9.65 -19.66
N GLY A 55 1.97 8.57 -19.02
CA GLY A 55 0.56 8.15 -19.05
C GLY A 55 0.21 7.05 -20.05
N GLY A 56 1.19 6.44 -20.72
CA GLY A 56 0.95 5.29 -21.61
C GLY A 56 0.69 3.95 -20.89
N GLY A 57 0.84 3.89 -19.56
CA GLY A 57 0.63 2.68 -18.77
C GLY A 57 -0.83 2.46 -18.34
N ILE A 58 -1.19 1.20 -18.10
CA ILE A 58 -2.49 0.82 -17.52
C ILE A 58 -2.61 1.42 -16.11
N LYS A 59 -3.76 2.03 -15.81
CA LYS A 59 -4.05 2.53 -14.45
C LYS A 59 -4.11 1.36 -13.48
N SER A 60 -3.56 1.56 -12.27
CA SER A 60 -3.63 0.56 -11.20
C SER A 60 -5.08 0.16 -10.92
N LEU A 61 -5.33 -1.16 -10.83
CA LEU A 61 -6.62 -1.72 -10.41
C LEU A 61 -6.91 -1.42 -8.93
N LEU A 62 -5.85 -1.26 -8.13
CA LEU A 62 -5.92 -1.10 -6.68
C LEU A 62 -5.75 0.36 -6.29
N ASN A 63 -6.52 0.80 -5.30
CA ASN A 63 -6.28 2.10 -4.66
C ASN A 63 -5.09 2.03 -3.68
N THR A 64 -4.58 3.19 -3.24
CA THR A 64 -3.40 3.25 -2.35
C THR A 64 -3.60 2.51 -1.03
N GLU A 65 -4.81 2.57 -0.46
CA GLU A 65 -5.14 1.87 0.79
C GLU A 65 -5.08 0.35 0.61
N GLU A 66 -5.70 -0.15 -0.46
CA GLU A 66 -5.73 -1.55 -0.85
C GLU A 66 -4.33 -2.09 -1.10
N GLN A 67 -3.48 -1.32 -1.78
CA GLN A 67 -2.07 -1.67 -2.00
C GLN A 67 -1.31 -1.79 -0.68
N ILE A 68 -1.45 -0.82 0.22
CA ILE A 68 -0.77 -0.83 1.52
C ILE A 68 -1.20 -2.05 2.34
N ILE A 69 -2.51 -2.27 2.47
CA ILE A 69 -3.03 -3.38 3.28
C ILE A 69 -2.61 -4.73 2.70
N LEU A 70 -2.70 -4.91 1.38
CA LEU A 70 -2.24 -6.15 0.73
C LEU A 70 -0.75 -6.38 0.95
N THR A 71 0.05 -5.33 0.79
CA THR A 71 1.51 -5.44 0.97
C THR A 71 1.84 -5.88 2.39
N LEU A 72 1.25 -5.23 3.40
CA LEU A 72 1.45 -5.60 4.80
C LEU A 72 0.98 -7.02 5.11
N TYR A 73 -0.18 -7.41 4.58
CA TYR A 73 -0.67 -8.78 4.72
C TYR A 73 0.30 -9.79 4.13
N TYR A 74 0.80 -9.54 2.91
CA TYR A 74 1.76 -10.43 2.28
C TYR A 74 3.07 -10.51 3.07
N LEU A 75 3.64 -9.38 3.45
CA LEU A 75 4.87 -9.31 4.24
C LEU A 75 4.74 -10.00 5.59
N HIS A 76 3.58 -9.88 6.25
CA HIS A 76 3.38 -10.47 7.58
C HIS A 76 3.14 -11.98 7.54
N ASN A 77 2.48 -12.49 6.50
CA ASN A 77 2.02 -13.89 6.45
C ASN A 77 2.87 -14.80 5.57
N HIS A 78 3.73 -14.26 4.71
CA HIS A 78 4.61 -15.04 3.84
C HIS A 78 6.08 -14.93 4.29
N PRO A 79 6.64 -15.95 4.97
CA PRO A 79 8.00 -15.92 5.50
C PRO A 79 9.08 -15.91 4.40
N THR A 80 8.73 -16.15 3.15
CA THR A 80 9.64 -16.05 2.01
C THR A 80 10.23 -14.65 1.80
N PHE A 81 9.64 -13.61 2.39
CA PHE A 81 10.20 -12.25 2.36
C PHE A 81 11.38 -12.03 3.30
N GLU A 82 11.64 -12.92 4.27
CA GLU A 82 12.85 -12.84 5.12
C GLU A 82 14.11 -13.41 4.44
N ILE A 83 13.96 -14.04 3.26
CA ILE A 83 15.02 -14.81 2.58
C ILE A 83 15.64 -14.04 1.38
N LEU A 84 15.18 -12.81 1.09
CA LEU A 84 15.73 -11.94 0.03
C LEU A 84 16.64 -10.85 0.59
#